data_AF-A0A0C2GR26-F1
#
_entry.id   AF-A0A0C2GR26-F1
#
_cell.length_a   1.000
_cell.length_b   1.000
_cell.length_c   1.000
_cell.angle_alpha   90.00
_cell.angle_beta   90.00
_cell.angle_gamma   90.00
#
_symmetry.space_group_name_H-M   'P 1'
#
loop_
_entity.id
_entity.type
_entity.pdbx_description
1 polymer ?
#
loop_
_entity_poly.entity_id
_entity_poly.type
_entity_poly.pdbx_seq_one_letter_code
_entity_poly.pdbx_strand_id
1 'polypeptide(L)'
;MSRGAAIREGEATCPTCRGDVSPSIFKKPVDHGATLDMHDPESPSVALKSSRPRSSGDRLYKRINPADCDTEPPSKKATKPTNSHESPGEGGSGVQECLDDDVDVEADPELRYPVPARFYWLYKGRGGWWRFDPRLEKDIEAGRAATPNSTDLIICGYAYVLDFVKMVQYRKETPTRTREIKRVSDEEFKAMSDNGEVKGISGVRVA
;
A
#
# COMPACT_ATOMS: atom_id res chain seq x y z
N MET A 1 12.51 -13.34 -23.06
CA MET A 1 13.10 -13.78 -21.79
C MET A 1 14.32 -12.91 -21.50
N SER A 2 14.12 -11.82 -20.77
CA SER A 2 15.18 -10.90 -20.34
C SER A 2 15.98 -11.56 -19.22
N ARG A 3 17.19 -12.03 -19.53
CA ARG A 3 18.17 -12.44 -18.51
C ARG A 3 18.58 -11.19 -17.77
N GLY A 4 18.23 -11.08 -16.48
CA GLY A 4 18.80 -10.08 -15.59
C GLY A 4 20.33 -10.17 -15.63
N ALA A 5 21.01 -9.04 -15.44
CA ALA A 5 22.47 -8.96 -15.47
C ALA A 5 23.08 -9.74 -14.29
N ALA A 6 23.25 -11.05 -14.46
CA ALA A 6 24.03 -11.88 -13.57
C ALA A 6 25.51 -11.65 -13.88
N ILE A 7 26.23 -11.07 -12.93
CA ILE A 7 27.68 -10.95 -12.98
C ILE A 7 28.25 -12.36 -13.14
N ARG A 8 29.11 -12.57 -14.15
CA ARG A 8 29.77 -13.86 -14.36
C ARG A 8 30.69 -14.14 -13.18
N GLU A 9 30.60 -15.33 -12.60
CA GLU A 9 31.50 -15.76 -11.53
C GLU A 9 32.94 -15.68 -12.02
N GLY A 10 33.71 -14.72 -11.48
CA GLY A 10 35.14 -14.56 -11.79
C GLY A 10 35.61 -13.13 -12.06
N GLU A 11 34.72 -12.19 -12.41
CA GLU A 11 35.12 -10.83 -12.80
C GLU A 11 34.12 -9.80 -12.23
N ALA A 12 34.42 -9.22 -11.07
CA ALA A 12 33.59 -8.22 -10.40
C ALA A 12 33.79 -6.83 -11.03
N THR A 13 33.68 -6.73 -12.36
CA THR A 13 33.85 -5.47 -13.09
C THR A 13 32.50 -4.85 -13.42
N CYS A 14 32.40 -3.53 -13.31
CA CYS A 14 31.22 -2.76 -13.60
C CYS A 14 30.86 -2.90 -15.10
N PRO A 15 29.62 -3.25 -15.47
CA PRO A 15 29.26 -3.40 -16.87
C PRO A 15 29.33 -2.09 -17.67
N THR A 16 29.29 -0.94 -16.99
CA THR A 16 29.33 0.39 -17.62
C THR A 16 30.76 0.87 -17.85
N CYS A 17 31.60 0.86 -16.82
CA CYS A 17 32.96 1.43 -16.90
C CYS A 17 34.08 0.38 -16.88
N ARG A 18 33.75 -0.91 -16.70
CA ARG A 18 34.69 -2.03 -16.51
C ARG A 18 35.63 -1.89 -15.31
N GLY A 19 35.40 -0.90 -14.43
CA GLY A 19 36.17 -0.74 -13.20
C GLY A 19 35.77 -1.75 -12.12
N ASP A 20 36.61 -1.89 -11.10
CA ASP A 20 36.38 -2.79 -9.98
C ASP A 20 35.12 -2.40 -9.20
N VAL A 21 34.22 -3.36 -9.03
CA VAL A 21 33.04 -3.23 -8.19
C VAL A 21 33.36 -3.83 -6.85
N SER A 22 33.41 -2.99 -5.82
CA SER A 22 33.68 -3.45 -4.46
C SER A 22 32.66 -4.53 -4.05
N PRO A 23 33.09 -5.71 -3.59
CA PRO A 23 32.19 -6.76 -3.10
C PRO A 23 31.31 -6.31 -1.91
N SER A 24 31.68 -5.22 -1.24
CA SER A 24 30.90 -4.66 -0.11
C SER A 24 29.49 -4.25 -0.52
N ILE A 25 29.29 -3.79 -1.76
CA ILE A 25 27.97 -3.36 -2.24
C ILE A 25 26.94 -4.50 -2.24
N PHE A 26 27.39 -5.75 -2.38
CA PHE A 26 26.52 -6.92 -2.43
C PHE A 26 26.35 -7.60 -1.07
N LYS A 27 27.40 -7.59 -0.23
CA LYS A 27 27.39 -8.33 1.04
C LYS A 27 26.64 -7.58 2.15
N LYS A 28 26.69 -6.25 2.16
CA LYS A 28 26.02 -5.37 3.14
C LYS A 28 25.65 -4.05 2.48
N PRO A 29 24.70 -4.03 1.54
CA PRO A 29 24.23 -2.78 0.96
C PRO A 29 23.74 -1.85 2.08
N VAL A 30 24.29 -0.64 2.06
CA VAL A 30 23.87 0.49 2.90
C VAL A 30 23.43 1.57 1.94
N ASP A 31 22.22 2.08 2.16
CA ASP A 31 21.73 3.25 1.46
C ASP A 31 22.09 4.50 2.28
N HIS A 32 22.86 5.39 1.66
CA HIS A 32 23.31 6.65 2.26
C HIS A 32 22.32 7.81 2.01
N GLY A 33 21.37 7.65 1.10
CA GLY A 33 20.38 8.67 0.75
C GLY A 33 18.97 8.35 1.24
N ALA A 34 18.68 7.09 1.58
CA ALA A 34 17.43 6.74 2.25
C ALA A 34 17.49 7.13 3.72
N THR A 35 16.33 7.41 4.28
CA THR A 35 16.11 7.62 5.71
C THR A 35 15.09 6.59 6.22
N LEU A 36 15.20 6.19 7.48
CA LEU A 36 14.27 5.22 8.07
C LEU A 36 12.81 5.68 8.04
N ASP A 37 12.59 6.98 7.95
CA ASP A 37 11.27 7.60 7.87
C ASP A 37 10.72 7.68 6.44
N MET A 38 11.45 7.35 5.37
CA MET A 38 11.02 7.47 3.95
C MET A 38 9.51 7.22 3.70
N HIS A 39 8.86 8.14 2.99
CA HIS A 39 7.41 8.14 2.72
C HIS A 39 7.13 7.75 1.27
N ASP A 40 6.01 7.08 1.03
CA ASP A 40 5.42 7.00 -0.31
C ASP A 40 4.60 8.28 -0.55
N PRO A 41 4.94 9.13 -1.53
CA PRO A 41 4.21 10.37 -1.82
C PRO A 41 2.75 10.13 -2.21
N GLU A 42 2.39 8.92 -2.66
CA GLU A 42 1.01 8.52 -2.97
C GLU A 42 0.30 7.84 -1.79
N SER A 43 0.89 7.78 -0.60
CA SER A 43 0.19 7.27 0.59
C SER A 43 -0.73 8.36 1.15
N PRO A 44 -2.07 8.26 0.98
CA PRO A 44 -2.96 9.10 1.74
C PRO A 44 -2.75 8.74 3.22
N SER A 45 -2.42 9.73 4.04
CA SER A 45 -2.43 9.59 5.49
C SER A 45 -3.81 9.06 5.87
N VAL A 46 -3.90 7.80 6.32
CA VAL A 46 -5.16 7.06 6.39
C VAL A 46 -6.03 7.66 7.49
N ALA A 47 -6.87 8.62 7.16
CA ALA A 47 -7.95 9.05 8.02
C ALA A 47 -8.92 7.88 8.17
N LEU A 48 -8.86 7.19 9.30
CA LEU A 48 -9.81 6.16 9.67
C LEU A 48 -11.21 6.78 9.63
N LYS A 49 -12.01 6.41 8.63
CA LYS A 49 -13.41 6.79 8.58
C LYS A 49 -14.11 6.09 9.75
N SER A 50 -14.38 6.85 10.81
CA SER A 50 -15.22 6.39 11.91
C SER A 50 -16.63 6.13 11.36
N SER A 51 -16.95 4.86 11.10
CA SER A 51 -18.32 4.45 10.82
C SER A 51 -19.11 4.56 12.12
N ARG A 52 -19.78 5.71 12.34
CA ARG A 52 -20.79 5.83 13.39
C ARG A 52 -21.93 4.83 13.11
N PRO A 53 -22.44 4.12 14.13
CA PRO A 53 -23.66 3.35 13.96
C PRO A 53 -24.82 4.33 13.78
N ARG A 54 -25.54 4.22 12.65
CA ARG A 54 -26.81 4.93 12.49
C ARG A 54 -27.85 4.20 13.35
N SER A 55 -28.27 4.83 14.44
CA SER A 55 -29.47 4.41 15.16
C SER A 55 -30.72 4.98 14.48
N SER A 56 -31.80 4.22 14.64
CA SER A 56 -33.21 4.63 14.60
C SER A 56 -33.88 4.67 13.24
N GLY A 57 -34.87 3.78 13.09
CA GLY A 57 -35.92 3.87 12.09
C GLY A 57 -36.58 2.52 11.82
N ASP A 58 -37.51 2.13 12.68
CA ASP A 58 -38.42 0.99 12.48
C ASP A 58 -38.99 0.97 11.06
N ARG A 59 -38.70 -0.11 10.32
CA ARG A 59 -39.54 -0.56 9.20
C ARG A 59 -39.80 -2.05 9.36
N LEU A 60 -41.00 -2.30 9.87
CA LEU A 60 -41.70 -3.57 9.94
C LEU A 60 -41.62 -4.30 8.59
N TYR A 61 -40.78 -5.33 8.48
CA TYR A 61 -40.81 -6.25 7.35
C TYR A 61 -41.81 -7.37 7.64
N LYS A 62 -42.79 -7.51 6.74
CA LYS A 62 -43.74 -8.61 6.73
C LYS A 62 -42.98 -9.93 6.49
N ARG A 63 -43.19 -10.88 7.39
CA ARG A 63 -42.70 -12.27 7.34
C ARG A 63 -43.29 -12.98 6.11
N ILE A 64 -42.45 -13.51 5.23
CA ILE A 64 -42.85 -14.51 4.22
C ILE A 64 -42.16 -15.82 4.62
N ASN A 65 -42.96 -16.87 4.81
CA ASN A 65 -42.50 -18.20 5.20
C ASN A 65 -41.83 -18.91 4.01
N PRO A 66 -40.80 -19.75 4.24
CA PRO A 66 -40.16 -20.55 3.21
C PRO A 66 -40.89 -21.89 3.06
N ALA A 67 -41.71 -22.00 2.03
CA ALA A 67 -42.12 -23.27 1.43
C ALA A 67 -42.26 -23.04 -0.07
N ASP A 68 -41.83 -24.04 -0.84
CA ASP A 68 -42.04 -24.24 -2.29
C ASP A 68 -41.05 -23.48 -3.20
N CYS A 69 -39.98 -24.11 -3.72
CA CYS A 69 -39.84 -25.24 -4.67
C CYS A 69 -39.49 -24.71 -6.09
N ASP A 70 -38.43 -25.31 -6.62
CA ASP A 70 -38.04 -25.52 -8.03
C ASP A 70 -38.69 -24.68 -9.14
N THR A 71 -37.85 -24.11 -10.03
CA THR A 71 -37.78 -24.45 -11.47
C THR A 71 -36.81 -23.51 -12.20
N GLU A 72 -35.92 -24.10 -13.01
CA GLU A 72 -34.93 -23.43 -13.88
C GLU A 72 -35.54 -23.12 -15.29
N PRO A 73 -34.83 -22.52 -16.27
CA PRO A 73 -35.10 -21.22 -16.89
C PRO A 73 -35.74 -21.29 -18.31
N PRO A 74 -35.91 -20.14 -19.00
CA PRO A 74 -35.54 -20.15 -20.42
C PRO A 74 -34.82 -18.90 -20.97
N SER A 75 -34.00 -19.15 -21.99
CA SER A 75 -33.35 -18.21 -22.91
C SER A 75 -34.31 -17.57 -23.94
N LYS A 76 -34.01 -16.35 -24.43
CA LYS A 76 -33.74 -15.98 -25.87
C LYS A 76 -33.93 -14.48 -26.23
N LYS A 77 -32.88 -13.93 -26.90
CA LYS A 77 -32.79 -13.05 -28.11
C LYS A 77 -33.35 -11.60 -28.22
N ALA A 78 -32.43 -10.71 -28.65
CA ALA A 78 -32.49 -9.62 -29.67
C ALA A 78 -33.50 -8.45 -29.48
N THR A 79 -33.24 -7.16 -29.78
CA THR A 79 -32.75 -6.50 -31.02
C THR A 79 -32.52 -4.99 -30.75
N LYS A 80 -31.62 -4.32 -31.50
CA LYS A 80 -31.43 -2.85 -31.64
C LYS A 80 -32.49 -2.24 -32.59
N PRO A 81 -32.75 -0.92 -32.60
CA PRO A 81 -32.19 -0.11 -33.71
C PRO A 81 -31.82 1.36 -33.38
N THR A 82 -31.07 1.90 -34.33
CA THR A 82 -30.48 3.22 -34.54
C THR A 82 -31.52 4.31 -34.89
N ASN A 83 -31.28 5.59 -34.54
CA ASN A 83 -31.45 6.67 -35.51
C ASN A 83 -30.62 7.92 -35.18
N SER A 84 -30.10 8.51 -36.25
CA SER A 84 -29.28 9.71 -36.40
C SER A 84 -30.12 10.99 -36.50
N HIS A 85 -29.56 12.14 -36.09
CA HIS A 85 -29.78 13.40 -36.80
C HIS A 85 -28.64 14.41 -36.55
N GLU A 86 -28.23 15.06 -37.64
CA GLU A 86 -27.11 16.02 -37.78
C GLU A 86 -27.43 17.44 -37.27
N SER A 87 -26.32 18.19 -37.08
CA SER A 87 -26.07 19.61 -36.77
C SER A 87 -26.65 20.60 -37.83
N PRO A 88 -26.46 21.96 -37.81
CA PRO A 88 -25.24 22.79 -37.56
C PRO A 88 -25.52 24.06 -36.69
N GLY A 89 -24.64 24.98 -36.32
CA GLY A 89 -23.24 25.33 -36.60
C GLY A 89 -22.94 26.74 -36.03
N GLU A 90 -21.65 27.11 -36.01
CA GLU A 90 -21.07 28.48 -35.81
C GLU A 90 -21.20 29.09 -34.40
N GLY A 91 -20.22 29.75 -33.79
CA GLY A 91 -18.88 30.22 -34.13
C GLY A 91 -18.41 31.09 -32.94
N GLY A 92 -17.11 31.33 -32.76
CA GLY A 92 -16.65 32.30 -31.74
C GLY A 92 -15.22 32.08 -31.24
N SER A 93 -14.35 32.98 -31.69
CA SER A 93 -12.91 33.06 -31.43
C SER A 93 -12.59 33.80 -30.12
N GLY A 94 -11.47 33.45 -29.48
CA GLY A 94 -10.59 34.46 -28.84
C GLY A 94 -10.35 34.38 -27.32
N VAL A 95 -9.05 34.37 -26.99
CA VAL A 95 -8.34 34.89 -25.79
C VAL A 95 -8.67 34.25 -24.42
N GLN A 96 -7.79 33.42 -23.84
CA GLN A 96 -6.58 33.76 -23.04
C GLN A 96 -6.90 34.52 -21.75
N GLU A 97 -6.68 33.86 -20.60
CA GLU A 97 -5.76 34.35 -19.54
C GLU A 97 -5.59 33.32 -18.42
N CYS A 98 -4.34 33.15 -18.04
CA CYS A 98 -3.82 32.53 -16.83
C CYS A 98 -4.16 33.41 -15.63
N LEU A 99 -4.72 32.82 -14.58
CA LEU A 99 -4.66 33.40 -13.23
C LEU A 99 -4.00 32.37 -12.32
N ASP A 100 -2.70 32.55 -12.18
CA ASP A 100 -1.93 32.17 -11.02
C ASP A 100 -2.40 33.06 -9.85
N ASP A 101 -3.40 32.59 -9.10
CA ASP A 101 -3.70 33.18 -7.80
C ASP A 101 -2.83 32.46 -6.77
N ASP A 102 -1.67 33.07 -6.49
CA ASP A 102 -0.91 32.89 -5.25
C ASP A 102 -1.83 33.26 -4.07
N VAL A 103 -2.68 32.32 -3.65
CA VAL A 103 -3.37 32.44 -2.37
C VAL A 103 -2.35 32.12 -1.30
N ASP A 104 -1.77 33.17 -0.71
CA ASP A 104 -1.24 33.16 0.64
C ASP A 104 -2.36 32.73 1.59
N VAL A 105 -2.55 31.41 1.71
CA VAL A 105 -3.39 30.80 2.75
C VAL A 105 -2.61 30.95 4.04
N GLU A 106 -2.76 32.10 4.69
CA GLU A 106 -2.51 32.26 6.12
C GLU A 106 -3.24 31.13 6.84
N ALA A 107 -2.45 30.14 7.27
CA ALA A 107 -2.96 28.93 7.87
C ALA A 107 -3.62 29.26 9.21
N ASP A 108 -4.96 29.31 9.22
CA ASP A 108 -5.77 29.39 10.43
C ASP A 108 -5.28 28.35 11.45
N PRO A 109 -4.71 28.77 12.60
CA PRO A 109 -4.12 27.86 13.58
C PRO A 109 -5.15 26.98 14.30
N GLU A 110 -6.46 27.27 14.20
CA GLU A 110 -7.52 26.50 14.85
C GLU A 110 -8.14 25.40 13.97
N LEU A 111 -8.02 25.45 12.64
CA LEU A 111 -8.49 24.39 11.74
C LEU A 111 -7.44 23.30 11.52
N ARG A 112 -6.80 22.85 12.61
CA ARG A 112 -5.93 21.68 12.58
C ARG A 112 -6.80 20.42 12.49
N TYR A 113 -7.17 20.03 11.26
CA TYR A 113 -7.65 18.69 10.99
C TYR A 113 -6.73 17.69 11.72
N PRO A 114 -7.27 16.75 12.51
CA PRO A 114 -6.41 15.80 13.22
C PRO A 114 -5.58 15.08 12.17
N VAL A 115 -4.26 15.32 12.19
CA VAL A 115 -3.33 14.61 11.33
C VAL A 115 -3.53 13.13 11.66
N PRO A 116 -3.96 12.30 10.70
CA PRO A 116 -4.27 10.93 11.00
C PRO A 116 -3.02 10.23 11.54
N ALA A 117 -3.18 9.52 12.65
CA ALA A 117 -2.09 8.89 13.36
C ALA A 117 -1.33 7.94 12.42
N ARG A 118 -0.02 8.14 12.34
CA ARG A 118 0.85 7.33 11.51
C ARG A 118 1.27 6.08 12.25
N PHE A 119 1.30 4.97 11.52
CA PHE A 119 1.79 3.69 12.00
C PHE A 119 2.82 3.13 11.03
N TYR A 120 3.80 2.42 11.60
CA TYR A 120 4.82 1.71 10.86
C TYR A 120 4.65 0.22 11.09
N TRP A 121 5.00 -0.57 10.09
CA TRP A 121 4.99 -2.02 10.19
C TRP A 121 6.42 -2.54 10.14
N LEU A 122 6.74 -3.39 11.11
CA LEU A 122 8.04 -4.01 11.27
C LEU A 122 7.92 -5.54 11.15
N TYR A 123 8.97 -6.19 10.68
CA TYR A 123 9.11 -7.65 10.75
C TYR A 123 10.45 -8.06 11.35
N LYS A 124 10.45 -9.15 12.11
CA LYS A 124 11.62 -9.59 12.86
C LYS A 124 12.70 -10.19 11.94
N GLY A 125 13.89 -9.62 12.03
CA GLY A 125 15.11 -10.11 11.42
C GLY A 125 16.04 -10.78 12.44
N ARG A 126 17.18 -11.28 11.95
CA ARG A 126 18.28 -11.68 12.85
C ARG A 126 18.84 -10.42 13.51
N GLY A 127 18.76 -10.35 14.83
CA GLY A 127 19.33 -9.26 15.64
C GLY A 127 18.70 -7.89 15.42
N GLY A 128 17.37 -7.81 15.23
CA GLY A 128 16.65 -6.54 15.13
C GLY A 128 15.37 -6.65 14.30
N TRP A 129 14.78 -5.50 14.03
CA TRP A 129 13.56 -5.32 13.24
C TRP A 129 13.88 -4.68 11.89
N TRP A 130 13.06 -4.98 10.89
CA TRP A 130 13.09 -4.33 9.59
C TRP A 130 11.75 -3.67 9.35
N ARG A 131 11.76 -2.43 8.86
CA ARG A 131 10.56 -1.77 8.38
C ARG A 131 10.12 -2.40 7.06
N PHE A 132 8.83 -2.59 6.88
CA PHE A 132 8.27 -2.89 5.56
C PHE A 132 8.48 -1.71 4.61
N ASP A 133 8.43 -1.97 3.31
CA ASP A 133 8.42 -0.90 2.31
C ASP A 133 7.18 0.01 2.51
N PRO A 134 7.29 1.35 2.41
CA PRO A 134 6.16 2.26 2.62
C PRO A 134 4.91 1.91 1.78
N ARG A 135 5.09 1.40 0.56
CA ARG A 135 3.99 0.94 -0.29
C ARG A 135 3.28 -0.26 0.32
N LEU A 136 4.04 -1.23 0.85
CA LEU A 136 3.49 -2.40 1.52
C LEU A 136 2.83 -2.02 2.85
N GLU A 137 3.35 -1.05 3.59
CA GLU A 137 2.73 -0.58 4.85
C GLU A 137 1.29 -0.09 4.61
N LYS A 138 1.05 0.63 3.50
CA LYS A 138 -0.28 1.06 3.06
C LYS A 138 -1.19 -0.13 2.78
N ASP A 139 -0.70 -1.12 2.02
CA ASP A 139 -1.45 -2.34 1.70
C ASP A 139 -1.78 -3.15 2.96
N ILE A 140 -0.85 -3.21 3.93
CA ILE A 140 -1.06 -3.89 5.21
C ILE A 140 -2.16 -3.21 6.01
N GLU A 141 -2.12 -1.87 6.14
CA GLU A 141 -3.10 -1.14 6.94
C GLU A 141 -4.49 -1.19 6.30
N ALA A 142 -4.57 -1.07 4.97
CA ALA A 142 -5.81 -1.24 4.22
C ALA A 142 -6.37 -2.66 4.38
N GLY A 143 -5.51 -3.68 4.25
CA GLY A 143 -5.86 -5.08 4.47
C GLY A 143 -6.35 -5.33 5.88
N ARG A 144 -5.67 -4.81 6.90
CA ARG A 144 -6.10 -4.92 8.31
C ARG A 144 -7.45 -4.28 8.58
N ALA A 145 -7.73 -3.13 7.97
CA ALA A 145 -9.02 -2.46 8.12
C ALA A 145 -10.17 -3.24 7.44
N ALA A 146 -9.89 -3.95 6.34
CA ALA A 146 -10.88 -4.75 5.62
C ALA A 146 -11.06 -6.16 6.21
N THR A 147 -9.96 -6.82 6.57
CA THR A 147 -9.89 -8.20 7.08
C THR A 147 -9.12 -8.23 8.40
N PRO A 148 -9.81 -8.20 9.56
CA PRO A 148 -9.18 -7.95 10.85
C PRO A 148 -8.26 -9.08 11.33
N ASN A 149 -8.38 -10.29 10.77
CA ASN A 149 -7.60 -11.46 11.22
C ASN A 149 -6.30 -11.64 10.43
N SER A 150 -6.29 -11.34 9.13
CA SER A 150 -5.12 -11.54 8.28
C SER A 150 -5.24 -10.79 6.97
N THR A 151 -4.12 -10.55 6.30
CA THR A 151 -4.05 -10.09 4.91
C THR A 151 -2.98 -10.83 4.12
N ASP A 152 -3.15 -10.92 2.80
CA ASP A 152 -2.19 -11.51 1.87
C ASP A 152 -1.35 -10.41 1.20
N LEU A 153 -0.04 -10.62 1.07
CA LEU A 153 0.88 -9.71 0.39
C LEU A 153 1.76 -10.46 -0.62
N ILE A 154 2.19 -9.78 -1.68
CA ILE A 154 3.25 -10.27 -2.57
C ILE A 154 4.57 -9.63 -2.19
N ILE A 155 5.55 -10.44 -1.76
CA ILE A 155 6.90 -9.99 -1.41
C ILE A 155 7.90 -10.77 -2.24
N CYS A 156 8.67 -10.07 -3.07
CA CYS A 156 9.66 -10.64 -3.98
C CYS A 156 9.09 -11.80 -4.84
N GLY A 157 7.85 -11.65 -5.32
CA GLY A 157 7.18 -12.63 -6.19
C GLY A 157 6.50 -13.80 -5.46
N TYR A 158 6.51 -13.83 -4.13
CA TYR A 158 5.87 -14.89 -3.34
C TYR A 158 4.71 -14.36 -2.51
N ALA A 159 3.66 -15.17 -2.36
CA ALA A 159 2.53 -14.86 -1.49
C ALA A 159 2.87 -15.13 -0.02
N TYR A 160 2.69 -14.11 0.81
CA TYR A 160 2.80 -14.16 2.26
C TYR A 160 1.46 -13.88 2.90
N VAL A 161 1.19 -14.55 4.02
CA VAL A 161 0.08 -14.23 4.91
C VAL A 161 0.66 -13.46 6.10
N LEU A 162 0.06 -12.31 6.41
CA LEU A 162 0.24 -11.63 7.69
C LEU A 162 -0.96 -11.98 8.56
N ASP A 163 -0.71 -12.75 9.62
CA ASP A 163 -1.70 -13.12 10.64
C ASP A 163 -1.66 -12.07 11.75
N PHE A 164 -2.71 -11.26 11.83
CA PHE A 164 -2.82 -10.18 12.81
C PHE A 164 -3.23 -10.65 14.20
N VAL A 165 -3.74 -11.89 14.32
CA VAL A 165 -4.07 -12.49 15.62
C VAL A 165 -2.79 -12.97 16.30
N LYS A 166 -1.95 -13.68 15.56
CA LYS A 166 -0.67 -14.20 16.05
C LYS A 166 0.47 -13.19 15.94
N MET A 167 0.25 -12.08 15.22
CA MET A 167 1.26 -11.09 14.89
C MET A 167 2.50 -11.72 14.24
N VAL A 168 2.27 -12.50 13.18
CA VAL A 168 3.34 -13.13 12.39
C VAL A 168 3.11 -13.04 10.89
N GLN A 169 4.20 -13.09 10.12
CA GLN A 169 4.16 -13.37 8.69
C GLN A 169 4.73 -14.77 8.38
N TYR A 170 4.19 -15.43 7.37
CA TYR A 170 4.72 -16.68 6.81
C TYR A 170 4.37 -16.81 5.33
N ARG A 171 5.15 -17.61 4.60
CA ARG A 171 4.87 -17.87 3.17
C ARG A 171 3.66 -18.79 3.04
N LYS A 172 2.68 -18.40 2.23
CA LYS A 172 1.37 -19.09 2.12
C LYS A 172 1.50 -20.53 1.66
N GLU A 173 2.32 -20.77 0.65
CA GLU A 173 2.54 -22.11 0.06
C GLU A 173 3.40 -23.02 0.94
N THR A 174 4.30 -22.44 1.74
CA THR A 174 5.32 -23.20 2.48
C THR A 174 5.66 -22.46 3.77
N PRO A 175 4.88 -22.66 4.85
CA PRO A 175 5.03 -21.94 6.11
C PRO A 175 6.18 -22.49 6.97
N THR A 176 7.33 -22.82 6.38
CA THR A 176 8.51 -23.35 7.10
C THR A 176 9.23 -22.26 7.88
N ARG A 177 9.07 -21.01 7.48
CA ARG A 177 9.67 -19.84 8.13
C ARG A 177 8.60 -18.84 8.48
N THR A 178 8.56 -18.52 9.76
CA THR A 178 7.69 -17.49 10.33
C THR A 178 8.54 -16.37 10.90
N ARG A 179 8.07 -15.13 10.78
CA ARG A 179 8.68 -13.97 11.41
C ARG A 179 7.60 -13.21 12.18
N GLU A 180 7.92 -12.76 13.37
CA GLU A 180 7.05 -11.83 14.10
C GLU A 180 6.91 -10.53 13.31
N ILE A 181 5.72 -9.94 13.38
CA ILE A 181 5.44 -8.60 12.87
C ILE A 181 5.01 -7.70 14.02
N LYS A 182 5.24 -6.39 13.87
CA LYS A 182 4.87 -5.39 14.87
C LYS A 182 4.30 -4.16 14.16
N ARG A 183 3.18 -3.66 14.67
CA ARG A 183 2.62 -2.35 14.31
C ARG A 183 2.98 -1.37 15.41
N VAL A 184 3.61 -0.26 15.07
CA VAL A 184 4.09 0.73 16.05
C VAL A 184 3.63 2.13 15.68
N SER A 185 3.41 2.98 16.67
CA SER A 185 3.15 4.41 16.46
C SER A 185 4.41 5.14 15.95
N ASP A 186 4.27 6.39 15.52
CA ASP A 186 5.41 7.22 15.13
C ASP A 186 6.41 7.45 16.27
N GLU A 187 5.90 7.66 17.49
CA GLU A 187 6.72 7.85 18.69
C GLU A 187 7.49 6.56 19.05
N GLU A 188 6.82 5.42 19.02
CA GLU A 188 7.44 4.12 19.27
C GLU A 188 8.47 3.78 18.18
N PHE A 189 8.18 4.07 16.92
CA PHE A 189 9.10 3.84 15.81
C PHE A 189 10.37 4.67 15.95
N LYS A 190 10.25 5.95 16.31
CA LYS A 190 11.41 6.83 16.58
C LYS A 190 12.26 6.26 17.71
N ALA A 191 11.65 5.90 18.84
CA ALA A 191 12.37 5.31 19.97
C ALA A 191 13.11 4.00 19.60
N MET A 192 12.47 3.13 18.81
CA MET A 192 13.09 1.89 18.31
C MET A 192 14.16 2.13 17.22
N SER A 193 14.13 3.28 16.56
CA SER A 193 15.14 3.67 15.59
C SER A 193 16.37 4.25 16.31
N ASP A 194 16.15 5.15 17.26
CA ASP A 194 17.19 5.82 18.05
C ASP A 194 17.99 4.82 18.91
N ASN A 195 17.33 3.77 19.39
CA ASN A 195 17.99 2.70 20.15
C ASN A 195 18.68 1.63 19.26
N GLY A 196 18.62 1.79 17.94
CA GLY A 196 19.26 0.89 16.96
C GLY A 196 18.56 -0.47 16.77
N GLU A 197 17.32 -0.65 17.24
CA GLU A 197 16.56 -1.88 17.03
C GLU A 197 16.06 -2.04 15.58
N VAL A 198 15.77 -0.93 14.90
CA VAL A 198 15.35 -0.92 13.49
C VAL A 198 16.57 -0.84 12.59
N LYS A 199 16.79 -1.89 11.80
CA LYS A 199 18.01 -2.09 11.01
C LYS A 199 17.97 -1.41 9.64
N GLY A 200 16.77 -1.10 9.16
CA GLY A 200 16.53 -0.59 7.82
C GLY A 200 15.19 -0.98 7.24
N ILE A 201 15.06 -0.77 5.93
CA ILE A 201 13.82 -0.94 5.17
C ILE A 201 14.01 -2.10 4.19
N SER A 202 13.10 -3.09 4.20
CA SER A 202 13.08 -4.18 3.21
C SER A 202 14.41 -4.92 3.00
N GLY A 203 15.24 -5.02 4.05
CA GLY A 203 16.54 -5.69 4.00
C GLY A 203 17.73 -4.81 3.63
N VAL A 204 17.51 -3.54 3.27
CA VAL A 204 18.54 -2.53 3.00
C VAL A 204 18.80 -1.73 4.26
N ARG A 205 20.07 -1.65 4.69
CA ARG A 205 20.44 -0.83 5.85
C ARG A 205 20.42 0.63 5.48
N VAL A 206 20.00 1.47 6.42
CA VAL A 206 20.11 2.92 6.31
C VAL A 206 21.38 3.35 7.06
N ALA A 207 22.12 4.30 6.50
CA ALA A 207 23.35 4.83 7.10
C ALA A 207 23.08 5.74 8.30
#